data_AF-A0A1M7AJE4-F1
#
_entry.id   AF-A0A1M7AJE4-F1
#
_cell.length_a   1.000
_cell.length_b   1.000
_cell.length_c   1.000
_cell.angle_alpha   90.00
_cell.angle_beta   90.00
_cell.angle_gamma   90.00
#
_symmetry.space_group_name_H-M   'P 1'
#
loop_
_entity.id
_entity.type
_entity.pdbx_description
1 polymer ?
#
loop_
_entity_poly.entity_id
_entity_poly.type
_entity_poly.pdbx_seq_one_letter_code
_entity_poly.pdbx_strand_id
1 'polypeptide(L)'
;MKKFIILAILSVTTFTVSSCSNNDDSNNGVIENRGNVTYDGFNLPIRNVVIEDMQPTQNGISYIVELSSNPINYNGRNSGAYIYLEIFQANGFTFSGEYNTSEANFNSRSLDFIEFHVDPLLQNGVAVEGASTFAVYDNYFASGTIRLENYDNGLLVSNFLMTDLDGRPLRGNFEGLFEYIQHFNAIGKVPSNPTLRKAIEERKKTKGDLKKLRAEKF
;
A
#
# COMPACT_ATOMS: atom_id res chain seq x y z
N MET A 1 -73.88 11.85 -3.17
CA MET A 1 -73.58 13.30 -3.30
C MET A 1 -72.52 13.67 -2.28
N LYS A 2 -71.53 14.46 -2.74
CA LYS A 2 -70.53 15.28 -2.01
C LYS A 2 -69.50 14.57 -1.10
N LYS A 3 -68.26 14.63 -1.57
CA LYS A 3 -66.99 14.46 -0.85
C LYS A 3 -66.82 15.57 0.18
N PHE A 4 -66.18 15.28 1.31
CA PHE A 4 -65.26 16.19 1.98
C PHE A 4 -64.06 15.41 2.51
N ILE A 5 -62.89 15.73 1.96
CA ILE A 5 -61.57 15.39 2.48
C ILE A 5 -61.15 16.61 3.30
N ILE A 6 -60.72 16.41 4.53
CA ILE A 6 -59.89 17.38 5.26
C ILE A 6 -58.68 16.61 5.80
N LEU A 7 -57.52 17.02 5.30
CA LEU A 7 -56.19 16.68 5.80
C LEU A 7 -55.68 17.92 6.56
N ALA A 8 -55.08 17.71 7.74
CA ALA A 8 -54.07 18.53 8.44
C ALA A 8 -54.33 18.50 9.97
N ILE A 9 -53.37 18.46 10.90
CA ILE A 9 -51.90 18.48 10.92
C ILE A 9 -51.51 18.27 12.40
N LEU A 10 -50.33 17.69 12.65
CA LEU A 10 -49.48 17.74 13.87
C LEU A 10 -50.07 17.37 15.25
N SER A 11 -49.57 16.28 15.81
CA SER A 11 -48.51 16.33 16.85
C SER A 11 -48.15 14.91 17.31
N VAL A 12 -47.05 14.39 16.77
CA VAL A 12 -46.37 13.22 17.36
C VAL A 12 -45.61 13.74 18.58
N THR A 13 -46.24 13.70 19.75
CA THR A 13 -45.53 13.84 21.02
C THR A 13 -44.90 12.50 21.38
N THR A 14 -43.86 12.11 20.66
CA THR A 14 -42.92 11.11 21.19
C THR A 14 -42.05 11.82 22.21
N PHE A 15 -42.27 11.50 23.47
CA PHE A 15 -41.30 11.72 24.54
C PHE A 15 -39.99 11.03 24.17
N THR A 16 -39.04 11.75 23.60
CA THR A 16 -37.64 11.31 23.56
C THR A 16 -37.07 11.51 24.96
N VAL A 17 -36.86 10.40 25.67
CA VAL A 17 -36.04 10.40 26.88
C VAL A 17 -34.59 10.59 26.42
N SER A 18 -34.11 11.83 26.50
CA SER A 18 -32.68 12.14 26.36
C SER A 18 -31.96 11.59 27.59
N SER A 19 -31.29 10.45 27.47
CA SER A 19 -30.22 10.10 28.41
C SER A 19 -28.94 10.81 27.94
N CYS A 20 -28.71 12.01 28.47
CA CYS A 20 -27.37 12.57 28.50
C CYS A 20 -26.65 12.05 29.76
N SER A 21 -25.36 11.75 29.57
CA SER A 21 -24.34 11.34 30.57
C SER A 21 -24.40 9.86 31.01
N ASN A 22 -23.35 9.04 30.89
CA ASN A 22 -21.92 9.29 30.70
C ASN A 22 -21.37 8.53 29.49
N ASN A 23 -20.65 9.26 28.63
CA ASN A 23 -19.88 8.72 27.52
C ASN A 23 -18.39 8.73 27.90
N ASP A 24 -18.06 8.14 29.05
CA ASP A 24 -16.73 8.26 29.69
C ASP A 24 -16.00 6.91 29.81
N ASP A 25 -16.29 5.96 28.93
CA ASP A 25 -15.47 4.75 28.79
C ASP A 25 -15.64 4.14 27.38
N SER A 26 -15.53 4.96 26.33
CA SER A 26 -15.06 4.41 25.05
C SER A 26 -13.55 4.41 25.13
N ASN A 27 -12.99 3.25 25.47
CA ASN A 27 -11.63 2.93 25.06
C ASN A 27 -11.67 2.90 23.52
N ASN A 28 -11.61 4.08 22.88
CA ASN A 28 -11.37 4.23 21.46
C ASN A 28 -9.96 3.71 21.26
N GLY A 29 -9.84 2.38 21.15
CA GLY A 29 -8.56 1.71 20.97
C GLY A 29 -7.86 2.37 19.79
N VAL A 30 -6.80 3.11 20.08
CA VAL A 30 -5.93 3.66 19.05
C VAL A 30 -5.36 2.44 18.33
N ILE A 31 -5.70 2.28 17.06
CA ILE A 31 -5.12 1.21 16.23
C ILE A 31 -3.65 1.58 16.06
N GLU A 32 -2.78 0.84 16.73
CA GLU A 32 -1.34 0.99 16.60
C GLU A 32 -0.83 0.11 15.46
N ASN A 33 -0.10 0.71 14.54
CA ASN A 33 0.57 -0.01 13.47
C ASN A 33 1.64 -0.94 14.04
N ARG A 34 1.55 -2.23 13.74
CA ARG A 34 2.43 -3.28 14.25
C ARG A 34 2.85 -4.20 13.12
N GLY A 35 4.08 -4.69 13.20
CA GLY A 35 4.66 -5.51 12.15
C GLY A 35 6.16 -5.67 12.30
N ASN A 36 6.72 -6.60 11.54
CA ASN A 36 8.15 -6.80 11.44
C ASN A 36 8.55 -7.31 10.05
N VAL A 37 9.84 -7.22 9.77
CA VAL A 37 10.49 -7.89 8.66
C VAL A 37 11.75 -8.58 9.17
N THR A 38 11.99 -9.78 8.65
CA THR A 38 13.16 -10.60 8.95
C THR A 38 13.83 -11.03 7.66
N TYR A 39 15.15 -10.88 7.60
CA TYR A 39 15.98 -11.34 6.49
C TYR A 39 17.44 -11.37 6.92
N ASP A 40 18.14 -12.47 6.61
CA ASP A 40 19.59 -12.62 6.82
C ASP A 40 20.10 -12.12 8.19
N GLY A 41 19.41 -12.50 9.27
CA GLY A 41 19.75 -12.11 10.65
C GLY A 41 19.21 -10.75 11.10
N PHE A 42 18.71 -9.91 10.20
CA PHE A 42 17.99 -8.69 10.56
C PHE A 42 16.57 -9.02 11.06
N ASN A 43 16.11 -8.27 12.07
CA ASN A 43 14.73 -8.25 12.53
C ASN A 43 14.35 -6.80 12.86
N LEU A 44 13.57 -6.19 11.97
CA LEU A 44 13.32 -4.76 11.98
C LEU A 44 11.81 -4.50 12.06
N PRO A 45 11.37 -3.47 12.81
CA PRO A 45 9.95 -3.17 12.92
C PRO A 45 9.41 -2.58 11.61
N ILE A 46 8.19 -2.95 11.26
CA ILE A 46 7.37 -2.24 10.26
C ILE A 46 6.26 -1.51 11.02
N ARG A 47 6.09 -0.22 10.75
CA ARG A 47 5.15 0.67 11.44
C ARG A 47 4.37 1.57 10.49
N ASN A 48 4.74 1.57 9.21
CA ASN A 48 4.11 2.41 8.22
C ASN A 48 3.89 1.62 6.94
N VAL A 49 2.73 1.83 6.32
CA VAL A 49 2.43 1.31 4.99
C VAL A 49 1.81 2.42 4.16
N VAL A 50 2.33 2.57 2.94
CA VAL A 50 1.77 3.44 1.91
C VAL A 50 1.39 2.57 0.72
N ILE A 51 0.18 2.77 0.20
CA ILE A 51 -0.27 2.16 -1.04
C ILE A 51 -0.58 3.29 -2.02
N GLU A 52 0.05 3.26 -3.19
CA GLU A 52 -0.18 4.24 -4.25
C GLU A 52 -0.74 3.56 -5.50
N ASP A 53 -1.75 4.13 -6.15
CA ASP A 53 -2.19 3.64 -7.45
C ASP A 53 -1.27 4.09 -8.60
N MET A 54 -1.10 3.21 -9.58
CA MET A 54 -0.44 3.53 -10.84
C MET A 54 -1.47 3.67 -11.95
N GLN A 55 -1.00 4.12 -13.11
CA GLN A 55 -1.86 4.36 -14.25
C GLN A 55 -2.58 3.05 -14.65
N PRO A 56 -3.92 3.04 -14.68
CA PRO A 56 -4.66 1.87 -15.12
C PRO A 56 -4.30 1.48 -16.56
N THR A 57 -4.26 0.17 -16.80
CA THR A 57 -4.04 -0.43 -18.12
C THR A 57 -5.33 -1.08 -18.63
N GLN A 58 -5.33 -1.57 -19.86
CA GLN A 58 -6.47 -2.33 -20.39
C GLN A 58 -6.73 -3.63 -19.62
N ASN A 59 -5.71 -4.17 -18.94
CA ASN A 59 -5.78 -5.49 -18.30
C ASN A 59 -5.97 -5.41 -16.78
N GLY A 60 -5.80 -4.24 -16.17
CA GLY A 60 -5.83 -4.09 -14.71
C GLY A 60 -5.16 -2.83 -14.21
N ILE A 61 -4.93 -2.78 -12.90
CA ILE A 61 -4.33 -1.65 -12.18
C ILE A 61 -3.07 -2.14 -11.46
N SER A 62 -1.97 -1.41 -11.59
CA SER A 62 -0.77 -1.63 -10.78
C SER A 62 -0.80 -0.73 -9.54
N TYR A 63 -0.22 -1.21 -8.45
CA TYR A 63 -0.05 -0.48 -7.21
C TYR A 63 1.39 -0.55 -6.74
N ILE A 64 1.83 0.53 -6.10
CA ILE A 64 3.03 0.54 -5.28
C ILE A 64 2.60 0.22 -3.85
N VAL A 65 3.30 -0.69 -3.19
CA VAL A 65 3.14 -0.96 -1.77
C VAL A 65 4.49 -0.75 -1.09
N GLU A 66 4.55 0.24 -0.20
CA GLU A 66 5.73 0.55 0.59
C GLU A 66 5.49 0.13 2.04
N LEU A 67 6.37 -0.70 2.61
CA LEU A 67 6.36 -1.03 4.02
C LEU A 67 7.63 -0.51 4.67
N SER A 68 7.51 0.24 5.77
CA SER A 68 8.66 0.89 6.39
C SER A 68 8.58 0.98 7.91
N SER A 69 9.74 1.14 8.55
CA SER A 69 9.83 1.42 9.99
C SER A 69 9.37 2.83 10.35
N ASN A 70 9.57 3.80 9.45
CA ASN A 70 9.21 5.21 9.65
C ASN A 70 8.31 5.71 8.51
N PRO A 71 7.45 6.72 8.75
CA PRO A 71 6.74 7.41 7.67
C PRO A 71 7.68 7.93 6.59
N ILE A 72 7.34 7.66 5.33
CA ILE A 72 8.15 8.07 4.17
C ILE A 72 7.61 9.41 3.67
N ASN A 73 8.15 10.50 4.20
CA ASN A 73 7.80 11.83 3.73
C ASN A 73 8.61 12.21 2.48
N TYR A 74 8.05 13.07 1.62
CA TYR A 74 8.84 13.83 0.66
C TYR A 74 9.92 14.61 1.44
N ASN A 75 11.21 14.37 1.14
CA ASN A 75 12.39 14.84 1.88
C ASN A 75 12.71 14.13 3.21
N GLY A 76 11.98 13.08 3.56
CA GLY A 76 12.34 12.18 4.65
C GLY A 76 13.67 11.50 4.35
N ARG A 77 14.57 11.41 5.33
CA ARG A 77 15.94 10.97 5.09
C ARG A 77 16.14 9.46 5.27
N ASN A 78 15.64 8.84 6.33
CA ASN A 78 15.99 7.44 6.65
C ASN A 78 14.81 6.62 7.18
N SER A 79 14.82 5.32 6.93
CA SER A 79 13.97 4.31 7.58
C SER A 79 14.84 3.16 8.07
N GLY A 80 14.47 2.45 9.14
CA GLY A 80 15.22 1.28 9.61
C GLY A 80 15.13 0.10 8.64
N ALA A 81 13.90 -0.24 8.26
CA ALA A 81 13.58 -1.13 7.14
C ALA A 81 12.74 -0.37 6.11
N TYR A 82 12.93 -0.73 4.85
CA TYR A 82 12.09 -0.27 3.74
C TYR A 82 11.94 -1.42 2.75
N ILE A 83 10.70 -1.77 2.45
CA ILE A 83 10.32 -2.76 1.45
C ILE A 83 9.49 -2.02 0.42
N TYR A 84 9.89 -2.15 -0.83
CA TYR A 84 9.19 -1.58 -1.96
C TYR A 84 8.67 -2.71 -2.84
N LEU A 85 7.38 -2.69 -3.15
CA LEU A 85 6.72 -3.70 -3.97
C LEU A 85 5.93 -3.02 -5.08
N GLU A 86 5.95 -3.60 -6.29
CA GLU A 86 4.96 -3.30 -7.33
C GLU A 86 4.09 -4.53 -7.52
N ILE A 87 2.77 -4.36 -7.36
CA ILE A 87 1.79 -5.42 -7.56
C ILE A 87 0.85 -5.06 -8.70
N PHE A 88 0.39 -6.06 -9.45
CA PHE A 88 -0.62 -5.90 -10.48
C PHE A 88 -1.90 -6.66 -10.12
N GLN A 89 -3.02 -5.97 -10.26
CA GLN A 89 -4.36 -6.51 -10.06
C GLN A 89 -5.09 -6.54 -11.42
N ALA A 90 -5.26 -7.73 -11.98
CA ALA A 90 -6.07 -7.90 -13.18
C ALA A 90 -7.53 -7.45 -13.00
N ASN A 91 -8.17 -7.07 -14.10
CA ASN A 91 -9.60 -6.74 -14.11
C ASN A 91 -10.46 -7.91 -13.60
N GLY A 92 -11.47 -7.60 -12.81
CA GLY A 92 -12.37 -8.59 -12.19
C GLY A 92 -11.86 -9.17 -10.87
N PHE A 93 -10.63 -8.86 -10.45
CA PHE A 93 -10.11 -9.19 -9.13
C PHE A 93 -10.21 -8.00 -8.17
N THR A 94 -10.36 -8.27 -6.87
CA THR A 94 -10.26 -7.26 -5.81
C THR A 94 -8.80 -6.99 -5.43
N PHE A 95 -8.50 -5.83 -4.86
CA PHE A 95 -7.19 -5.54 -4.26
C PHE A 95 -6.82 -6.57 -3.18
N SER A 96 -7.75 -6.86 -2.26
CA SER A 96 -7.52 -7.88 -1.25
C SER A 96 -7.34 -9.26 -1.91
N GLY A 97 -6.25 -9.95 -1.56
CA GLY A 97 -5.90 -11.25 -2.11
C GLY A 97 -4.42 -11.59 -1.97
N GLU A 98 -4.07 -12.75 -2.50
CA GLU A 98 -2.68 -13.22 -2.60
C GLU A 98 -2.09 -12.85 -3.97
N TYR A 99 -0.88 -12.30 -3.95
CA TYR A 99 -0.05 -11.94 -5.08
C TYR A 99 1.19 -12.81 -5.06
N ASN A 100 1.63 -13.31 -6.21
CA ASN A 100 2.80 -14.15 -6.34
C ASN A 100 3.73 -13.65 -7.46
N THR A 101 5.00 -14.04 -7.38
CA THR A 101 6.01 -13.68 -8.38
C THR A 101 5.97 -14.54 -9.66
N SER A 102 5.07 -15.52 -9.76
CA SER A 102 5.08 -16.48 -10.88
C SER A 102 4.55 -15.83 -12.14
N GLU A 103 5.48 -15.22 -12.89
CA GLU A 103 5.39 -14.59 -14.21
C GLU A 103 4.22 -13.60 -14.37
N ALA A 104 4.53 -12.37 -14.82
CA ALA A 104 3.57 -11.28 -15.09
C ALA A 104 2.32 -11.77 -15.87
N ASN A 105 1.35 -12.31 -15.16
CA ASN A 105 0.16 -12.91 -15.71
C ASN A 105 -0.91 -11.83 -15.63
N PHE A 106 -1.11 -11.17 -16.77
CA PHE A 106 -2.10 -10.10 -16.94
C PHE A 106 -3.56 -10.53 -16.68
N ASN A 107 -3.80 -11.80 -16.36
CA ASN A 107 -5.10 -12.35 -16.00
C ASN A 107 -5.22 -12.71 -14.51
N SER A 108 -4.27 -12.32 -13.66
CA SER A 108 -4.28 -12.65 -12.23
C SER A 108 -3.73 -11.51 -11.35
N ARG A 109 -3.52 -11.80 -10.06
CA ARG A 109 -2.77 -10.95 -9.14
C ARG A 109 -1.29 -11.35 -9.17
N SER A 110 -0.41 -10.42 -9.53
CA SER A 110 1.04 -10.69 -9.57
C SER A 110 1.84 -9.68 -8.76
N LEU A 111 2.96 -10.14 -8.22
CA LEU A 111 4.02 -9.30 -7.68
C LEU A 111 5.05 -9.09 -8.79
N ASP A 112 5.11 -7.88 -9.32
CA ASP A 112 5.89 -7.55 -10.52
C ASP A 112 7.30 -7.06 -10.19
N PHE A 113 7.51 -6.54 -8.98
CA PHE A 113 8.79 -6.00 -8.54
C PHE A 113 8.92 -6.01 -7.01
N ILE A 114 10.12 -6.26 -6.50
CA ILE A 114 10.43 -6.19 -5.06
C ILE A 114 11.83 -5.67 -4.75
N GLU A 115 11.97 -4.80 -3.76
CA GLU A 115 13.25 -4.44 -3.15
C GLU A 115 13.14 -4.41 -1.62
N PHE A 116 14.21 -4.79 -0.93
CA PHE A 116 14.35 -4.69 0.51
C PHE A 116 15.63 -3.94 0.88
N HIS A 117 15.52 -2.99 1.80
CA HIS A 117 16.63 -2.17 2.28
C HIS A 117 16.66 -2.09 3.81
N VAL A 118 17.87 -2.10 4.36
CA VAL A 118 18.17 -1.81 5.76
C VAL A 118 18.88 -0.47 5.84
N ASP A 119 18.36 0.42 6.70
CA ASP A 119 18.83 1.78 6.90
C ASP A 119 19.08 2.58 5.60
N PRO A 120 18.16 2.57 4.60
CA PRO A 120 18.38 3.34 3.38
C PRO A 120 18.34 4.84 3.64
N LEU A 121 19.17 5.58 2.90
CA LEU A 121 18.90 6.97 2.57
C LEU A 121 17.78 7.03 1.52
N LEU A 122 16.68 7.68 1.86
CA LEU A 122 15.56 7.93 0.96
C LEU A 122 15.68 9.34 0.37
N GLN A 123 15.51 9.45 -0.94
CA GLN A 123 15.37 10.74 -1.64
C GLN A 123 14.06 10.73 -2.39
N ASN A 124 13.17 11.68 -2.05
CA ASN A 124 11.81 11.72 -2.57
C ASN A 124 11.16 10.34 -2.49
N GLY A 125 11.21 9.69 -1.31
CA GLY A 125 10.66 8.36 -1.04
C GLY A 125 11.15 7.21 -1.94
N VAL A 126 12.35 7.31 -2.50
CA VAL A 126 13.04 6.17 -3.15
C VAL A 126 14.37 5.97 -2.47
N ALA A 127 14.73 4.71 -2.24
CA ALA A 127 16.05 4.36 -1.76
C ALA A 127 17.13 4.78 -2.76
N VAL A 128 18.10 5.57 -2.31
CA VAL A 128 19.26 5.94 -3.11
C VAL A 128 20.13 4.70 -3.27
N GLU A 129 20.43 4.33 -4.51
CA GLU A 129 21.25 3.16 -4.83
C GLU A 129 22.62 3.22 -4.12
N GLY A 130 23.00 2.11 -3.48
CA GLY A 130 24.26 2.02 -2.73
C GLY A 130 24.29 2.80 -1.41
N ALA A 131 23.21 3.49 -1.02
CA ALA A 131 23.12 4.25 0.22
C ALA A 131 22.28 3.54 1.31
N SER A 132 22.27 2.21 1.28
CA SER A 132 21.69 1.36 2.33
C SER A 132 22.81 0.60 3.03
N THR A 133 22.68 0.31 4.32
CA THR A 133 23.59 -0.59 5.03
C THR A 133 23.56 -2.00 4.43
N PHE A 134 22.37 -2.42 3.99
CA PHE A 134 22.14 -3.67 3.29
C PHE A 134 20.97 -3.51 2.31
N ALA A 135 21.02 -4.17 1.16
CA ALA A 135 19.94 -4.14 0.18
C ALA A 135 19.86 -5.46 -0.60
N VAL A 136 18.63 -5.90 -0.87
CA VAL A 136 18.31 -7.01 -1.77
C VAL A 136 17.41 -6.44 -2.85
N TYR A 137 17.87 -6.54 -4.09
CA TYR A 137 17.15 -6.03 -5.25
C TYR A 137 16.32 -7.13 -5.90
N ASP A 138 15.34 -6.72 -6.70
CA ASP A 138 14.37 -7.59 -7.39
C ASP A 138 14.98 -8.81 -8.07
N ASN A 139 16.07 -8.60 -8.82
CA ASN A 139 16.76 -9.66 -9.57
C ASN A 139 17.47 -10.70 -8.68
N TYR A 140 17.51 -10.50 -7.36
CA TYR A 140 18.00 -11.47 -6.41
C TYR A 140 16.87 -12.29 -5.77
N PHE A 141 15.60 -12.00 -6.06
CA PHE A 141 14.47 -12.82 -5.62
C PHE A 141 14.14 -13.90 -6.65
N ALA A 142 14.05 -15.15 -6.19
CA ALA A 142 13.66 -16.29 -7.01
C ALA A 142 12.14 -16.45 -7.07
N SER A 143 11.49 -16.23 -5.93
CA SER A 143 10.04 -16.38 -5.80
C SER A 143 9.51 -15.62 -4.60
N GLY A 144 8.20 -15.46 -4.56
CA GLY A 144 7.54 -15.07 -3.33
C GLY A 144 6.07 -14.77 -3.46
N THR A 145 5.50 -14.45 -2.30
CA THR A 145 4.08 -14.19 -2.12
C THR A 145 3.87 -13.04 -1.14
N ILE A 146 2.85 -12.24 -1.41
CA ILE A 146 2.30 -11.29 -0.45
C ILE A 146 0.79 -11.43 -0.43
N ARG A 147 0.21 -11.53 0.76
CA ARG A 147 -1.21 -11.50 0.99
C ARG A 147 -1.58 -10.16 1.59
N LEU A 148 -2.47 -9.44 0.92
CA LEU A 148 -2.99 -8.15 1.37
C LEU A 148 -4.48 -8.30 1.67
N GLU A 149 -4.89 -7.86 2.85
CA GLU A 149 -6.29 -7.81 3.25
C GLU A 149 -6.61 -6.40 3.72
N ASN A 150 -7.38 -5.67 2.91
CA ASN A 150 -7.92 -4.37 3.27
C ASN A 150 -9.33 -4.53 3.85
N TYR A 151 -9.60 -3.82 4.94
CA TYR A 151 -10.90 -3.74 5.62
C TYR A 151 -11.48 -2.32 5.48
N ASP A 152 -12.81 -2.19 5.52
CA ASP A 152 -13.52 -0.92 5.23
C ASP A 152 -13.13 0.27 6.12
N ASN A 153 -12.45 0.02 7.24
CA ASN A 153 -11.92 1.03 8.16
C ASN A 153 -10.50 1.54 7.80
N GLY A 154 -9.93 1.12 6.67
CA GLY A 154 -8.56 1.46 6.28
C GLY A 154 -7.50 0.66 7.04
N LEU A 155 -7.87 -0.44 7.69
CA LEU A 155 -6.94 -1.41 8.25
C LEU A 155 -6.40 -2.30 7.13
N LEU A 156 -5.08 -2.45 7.08
CA LEU A 156 -4.39 -3.42 6.25
C LEU A 156 -3.80 -4.52 7.13
N VAL A 157 -4.10 -5.77 6.79
CA VAL A 157 -3.34 -6.93 7.24
C VAL A 157 -2.51 -7.44 6.08
N SER A 158 -1.21 -7.57 6.28
CA SER A 158 -0.26 -8.04 5.28
C SER A 158 0.63 -9.13 5.83
N ASN A 159 0.87 -10.17 5.02
CA ASN A 159 1.87 -11.20 5.28
C ASN A 159 2.63 -11.46 4.00
N PHE A 160 3.96 -11.52 4.07
CA PHE A 160 4.79 -11.81 2.91
C PHE A 160 5.91 -12.79 3.21
N LEU A 161 6.20 -13.60 2.21
CA LEU A 161 7.29 -14.56 2.18
C LEU A 161 7.90 -14.55 0.78
N MET A 162 9.15 -14.11 0.70
CA MET A 162 9.95 -14.10 -0.53
C MET A 162 11.19 -14.93 -0.30
N THR A 163 11.69 -15.58 -1.33
CA THR A 163 12.89 -16.41 -1.30
C THR A 163 13.88 -15.85 -2.30
N ASP A 164 15.08 -15.54 -1.85
CA ASP A 164 16.15 -15.09 -2.73
C ASP A 164 16.76 -16.25 -3.54
N LEU A 165 17.65 -15.93 -4.48
CA LEU A 165 18.34 -16.92 -5.32
C LEU A 165 19.20 -17.92 -4.51
N ASP A 166 19.62 -17.55 -3.29
CA ASP A 166 20.40 -18.39 -2.38
C ASP A 166 19.51 -19.24 -1.44
N GLY A 167 18.18 -19.11 -1.54
CA GLY A 167 17.20 -19.79 -0.68
C GLY A 167 16.96 -19.12 0.67
N ARG A 168 17.49 -17.92 0.92
CA ARG A 168 17.24 -17.16 2.15
C ARG A 168 15.86 -16.50 2.09
N PRO A 169 15.04 -16.63 3.15
CA PRO A 169 13.70 -16.07 3.14
C PRO A 169 13.66 -14.63 3.68
N LEU A 170 13.01 -13.73 2.93
CA LEU A 170 12.50 -12.45 3.42
C LEU A 170 11.08 -12.68 3.90
N ARG A 171 10.83 -12.49 5.20
CA ARG A 171 9.51 -12.71 5.80
C ARG A 171 9.08 -11.48 6.55
N GLY A 172 7.78 -11.21 6.56
CA GLY A 172 7.26 -10.20 7.45
C GLY A 172 5.75 -10.14 7.45
N ASN A 173 5.27 -9.31 8.35
CA ASN A 173 3.86 -9.07 8.56
C ASN A 173 3.61 -7.62 8.96
N PHE A 174 2.40 -7.16 8.72
CA PHE A 174 1.91 -5.86 9.14
C PHE A 174 0.42 -5.94 9.47
N GLU A 175 0.02 -5.24 10.52
CA GLU A 175 -1.37 -5.00 10.91
C GLU A 175 -1.45 -3.56 11.39
N GLY A 176 -2.25 -2.74 10.70
CA GLY A 176 -2.38 -1.33 11.04
C GLY A 176 -3.09 -0.51 9.98
N LEU A 177 -3.22 0.78 10.25
CA LEU A 177 -3.71 1.75 9.29
C LEU A 177 -2.65 1.98 8.21
N PHE A 178 -3.11 2.10 6.96
CA PHE A 178 -2.26 2.44 5.82
C PHE A 178 -2.72 3.77 5.21
N GLU A 179 -1.78 4.46 4.57
CA GLU A 179 -2.07 5.63 3.75
C GLU A 179 -2.33 5.19 2.31
N TYR A 180 -3.46 5.61 1.73
CA TYR A 180 -3.74 5.40 0.31
C TYR A 180 -3.56 6.71 -0.45
N ILE A 181 -2.64 6.72 -1.41
CA ILE A 181 -2.39 7.86 -2.28
C ILE A 181 -2.97 7.57 -3.67
N GLN A 182 -4.04 8.28 -4.00
CA GLN A 182 -4.67 8.23 -5.32
C GLN A 182 -4.04 9.26 -6.25
N HIS A 183 -3.36 8.80 -7.29
CA HIS A 183 -2.82 9.62 -8.38
C HIS A 183 -3.73 9.61 -9.60
N PHE A 184 -4.45 8.52 -9.82
CA PHE A 184 -5.36 8.36 -10.94
C PHE A 184 -6.78 8.14 -10.41
N ASN A 185 -7.64 9.13 -10.65
CA ASN A 185 -9.07 8.89 -10.45
C ASN A 185 -9.50 7.74 -11.35
N ALA A 186 -10.16 6.73 -10.76
CA ALA A 186 -10.93 5.75 -11.49
C ALA A 186 -11.94 6.53 -12.36
N ILE A 187 -11.58 6.73 -13.62
CA ILE A 187 -12.30 7.56 -14.59
C ILE A 187 -12.48 9.03 -14.11
N GLY A 188 -11.45 9.85 -14.31
CA GLY A 188 -11.65 11.30 -14.51
C GLY A 188 -10.80 12.24 -13.65
N LYS A 189 -9.90 12.97 -14.32
CA LYS A 189 -9.07 14.11 -13.84
C LYS A 189 -7.98 13.77 -12.82
N VAL A 190 -6.76 13.70 -13.33
CA VAL A 190 -5.47 13.65 -12.62
C VAL A 190 -5.34 14.85 -11.65
N PRO A 191 -4.92 14.67 -10.39
CA PRO A 191 -4.53 15.76 -9.51
C PRO A 191 -3.30 16.49 -10.08
N SER A 192 -3.42 17.80 -10.26
CA SER A 192 -2.44 18.65 -10.93
C SER A 192 -1.33 19.15 -9.99
N ASN A 193 -0.69 18.28 -9.20
CA ASN A 193 0.53 18.66 -8.46
C ASN A 193 1.76 18.39 -9.33
N PRO A 194 2.36 19.41 -9.97
CA PRO A 194 3.40 19.23 -10.98
C PRO A 194 4.70 18.66 -10.38
N THR A 195 4.98 19.00 -9.12
CA THR A 195 6.16 18.51 -8.39
C THR A 195 6.04 17.03 -8.09
N LEU A 196 4.85 16.60 -7.65
CA LEU A 196 4.56 15.20 -7.36
C LEU A 196 4.61 14.35 -8.64
N ARG A 197 3.97 14.84 -9.70
CA ARG A 197 3.99 14.21 -11.03
C ARG A 197 5.41 14.08 -11.56
N LYS A 198 6.23 15.11 -11.42
CA LYS A 198 7.63 15.10 -11.88
C LYS A 198 8.45 14.07 -11.13
N ALA A 199 8.35 13.98 -9.80
CA ALA A 199 9.13 12.95 -9.11
C ALA A 199 8.57 11.55 -9.38
N ILE A 200 7.26 11.35 -9.57
CA ILE A 200 6.71 10.05 -9.99
C ILE A 200 7.23 9.66 -11.39
N GLU A 201 7.26 10.61 -12.33
CA GLU A 201 7.84 10.40 -13.66
C GLU A 201 9.35 10.13 -13.59
N GLU A 202 10.09 10.81 -12.70
CA GLU A 202 11.51 10.54 -12.45
C GLU A 202 11.71 9.17 -11.79
N ARG A 203 10.90 8.79 -10.80
CA ARG A 203 10.92 7.46 -10.17
C ARG A 203 10.66 6.36 -11.21
N LYS A 204 9.63 6.52 -12.04
CA LYS A 204 9.29 5.58 -13.13
C LYS A 204 10.36 5.51 -14.20
N LYS A 205 10.95 6.65 -14.59
CA LYS A 205 11.99 6.73 -15.60
C LYS A 205 13.27 6.05 -15.13
N THR A 206 13.75 6.38 -13.93
CA THR A 206 14.93 5.74 -13.34
C THR A 206 14.75 4.23 -13.27
N LYS A 207 13.55 3.75 -12.92
CA LYS A 207 13.23 2.31 -12.85
C LYS A 207 13.10 1.63 -14.21
N GLY A 208 12.47 2.29 -15.19
CA GLY A 208 12.40 1.80 -16.57
C GLY A 208 13.79 1.71 -17.21
N ASP A 209 14.65 2.69 -16.94
CA ASP A 209 16.04 2.72 -17.40
C ASP A 209 16.86 1.61 -16.71
N LEU A 210 16.66 1.35 -15.41
CA LEU A 210 17.27 0.22 -14.68
C LEU A 210 16.84 -1.15 -15.23
N LYS A 211 15.54 -1.32 -15.53
CA LYS A 211 15.01 -2.55 -16.13
C LYS A 211 15.59 -2.78 -17.52
N LYS A 212 15.74 -1.72 -18.32
CA LYS A 212 16.31 -1.78 -19.68
C LYS A 212 17.82 -2.03 -19.70
N LEU A 213 18.58 -1.34 -18.85
CA LEU A 213 20.04 -1.54 -18.69
C LEU A 213 20.40 -2.96 -18.25
N ARG A 214 19.49 -3.66 -17.55
CA ARG A 214 19.69 -5.04 -17.10
C ARG A 214 19.28 -6.07 -18.16
N ALA A 215 18.28 -5.77 -19.00
CA ALA A 215 17.93 -6.59 -20.17
C ALA A 215 19.02 -6.59 -21.26
N GLU A 216 19.89 -5.57 -21.30
CA GLU A 216 21.01 -5.47 -22.25
C GLU A 216 22.31 -6.13 -21.74
N LYS A 217 22.36 -6.60 -20.48
CA LYS A 217 23.53 -7.25 -19.87
C LYS A 217 23.46 -8.79 -19.81
N PHE A 218 22.41 -9.38 -20.38
CA PHE A 218 22.26 -10.83 -20.57
C PHE A 218 21.85 -11.14 -22.01
#